data_AF-A0A2P6V6F3-F1
#
_entry.id   AF-A0A2P6V6F3-F1
#
_cell.length_a   1.000
_cell.length_b   1.000
_cell.length_c   1.000
_cell.angle_alpha   90.00
_cell.angle_beta   90.00
_cell.angle_gamma   90.00
#
_symmetry.space_group_name_H-M   'P 1'
#
loop_
_entity.id
_entity.type
_entity.pdbx_description
1 polymer ?
#
loop_
_entity_poly.entity_id
_entity_poly.type
_entity_poly.pdbx_seq_one_letter_code
_entity_poly.pdbx_strand_id
1 'polypeptide(L)'
;MAEDPPFEGNIEVKRGHACFIPGGRDWFISLGDHPEWETSHPVWGLVDEWSTVDAIVSQNYSVWTSADGIPLRILSIEVPFKLAAEGDHTYGARSAPLP
;
A
#
# COMPACT_ATOMS: atom_id res chain seq x y z
N MET A 1 0.95 22.31 9.13
CA MET A 1 1.81 21.63 8.15
C MET A 1 1.91 20.19 8.61
N ALA A 2 1.62 19.21 7.76
CA ALA A 2 1.76 17.80 8.16
C ALA A 2 3.26 17.51 8.24
N GLU A 3 3.73 17.04 9.40
CA GLU A 3 5.12 16.61 9.57
C GLU A 3 5.36 15.41 8.66
N ASP A 4 6.42 15.46 7.86
CA ASP A 4 6.83 14.32 7.05
C ASP A 4 7.06 13.11 7.98
N PRO A 5 6.52 11.93 7.64
CA PRO A 5 6.68 10.74 8.47
C PRO A 5 8.18 10.43 8.66
N PRO A 6 8.57 9.90 9.84
CA PRO A 6 9.96 9.62 10.15
C PRO A 6 10.58 8.72 9.07
N PHE A 7 11.67 9.19 8.47
CA PHE A 7 12.43 8.48 7.45
C PHE A 7 13.24 7.36 8.10
N GLU A 8 12.87 6.10 7.88
CA GLU A 8 13.70 4.95 8.26
C GLU A 8 14.72 4.67 7.14
N GLY A 9 15.65 5.61 6.92
CA GLY A 9 16.81 5.42 6.04
C GLY A 9 16.53 5.19 4.53
N ASN A 10 17.62 4.87 3.83
CA ASN A 10 17.69 4.65 2.38
C ASN A 10 17.28 3.21 2.03
N ILE A 11 16.01 2.86 2.25
CA ILE A 11 15.50 1.51 1.96
C ILE A 11 15.00 1.45 0.52
N GLU A 12 15.58 0.54 -0.27
CA GLU A 12 15.05 0.19 -1.58
C GLU A 12 13.68 -0.49 -1.46
N VAL A 13 12.73 -0.06 -2.29
CA VAL A 13 11.37 -0.61 -2.26
C VAL A 13 11.36 -2.05 -2.78
N LYS A 14 10.90 -2.97 -1.93
CA LYS A 14 10.75 -4.41 -2.22
C LYS A 14 9.30 -4.84 -2.06
N ARG A 15 8.97 -6.01 -2.61
CA ARG A 15 7.64 -6.60 -2.45
C ARG A 15 7.26 -6.70 -0.97
N GLY A 16 6.12 -6.13 -0.62
CA GLY A 16 5.57 -6.10 0.74
C GLY A 16 5.88 -4.85 1.52
N HIS A 17 6.72 -3.94 1.03
CA HIS A 17 6.95 -2.66 1.70
C HIS A 17 5.71 -1.77 1.61
N ALA A 18 5.32 -1.19 2.74
CA ALA A 18 4.40 -0.08 2.81
C ALA A 18 5.21 1.23 2.75
N CYS A 19 4.94 2.03 1.74
CA CYS A 19 5.72 3.20 1.38
C CYS A 19 4.86 4.46 1.35
N PHE A 20 5.40 5.61 1.76
CA PHE A 20 4.76 6.91 1.54
C PHE A 20 5.08 7.46 0.15
N ILE A 21 4.13 8.20 -0.42
CA ILE A 21 4.36 9.00 -1.63
C ILE A 21 4.84 10.38 -1.17
N PRO A 22 6.08 10.79 -1.52
CA PRO A 22 6.60 12.10 -1.11
C PRO A 22 5.70 13.25 -1.57
N GLY A 23 5.54 14.27 -0.70
CA GLY A 23 4.73 15.45 -1.00
C GLY A 23 3.23 15.28 -0.82
N GLY A 24 2.77 14.12 -0.32
CA GLY A 24 1.37 13.82 -0.06
C GLY A 24 1.12 13.13 1.28
N ARG A 25 -0.15 12.80 1.54
CA ARG A 25 -0.56 11.90 2.65
C ARG A 25 -0.85 10.48 2.15
N ASP A 26 -0.56 10.24 0.88
CA ASP A 26 -0.85 8.99 0.20
C ASP A 26 0.28 7.99 0.47
N TRP A 27 -0.09 6.72 0.48
CA TRP A 27 0.82 5.60 0.72
C TRP A 27 0.38 4.41 -0.14
N PHE A 28 1.29 3.47 -0.36
CA PHE A 28 1.02 2.28 -1.15
C PHE A 28 1.76 1.05 -0.61
N ILE A 29 1.32 -0.13 -1.03
CA ILE A 29 1.99 -1.40 -0.77
C ILE A 29 2.64 -1.86 -2.07
N SER A 30 3.94 -2.13 -2.04
CA SER A 30 4.64 -2.64 -3.20
C SER A 30 4.30 -4.10 -3.47
N LEU A 31 3.83 -4.42 -4.67
CA LEU A 31 3.55 -5.79 -5.10
C LEU A 31 4.77 -6.45 -5.78
N GLY A 32 5.86 -5.71 -5.99
CA GLY A 32 7.08 -6.20 -6.62
C GLY A 32 8.33 -5.50 -6.06
N ASP A 33 9.48 -5.87 -6.59
CA ASP A 33 10.73 -5.16 -6.28
C ASP A 33 10.90 -4.02 -7.28
N HIS A 34 11.28 -2.84 -6.78
CA HIS A 34 11.42 -1.63 -7.59
C HIS A 34 12.79 -0.95 -7.36
N PRO A 35 13.91 -1.57 -7.79
CA PRO A 35 15.23 -0.97 -7.68
C PRO A 35 15.34 0.36 -8.45
N GLU A 36 14.51 0.57 -9.48
CA GLU A 36 14.47 1.80 -10.27
C GLU A 36 13.99 3.03 -9.48
N TRP A 37 13.35 2.82 -8.32
CA TRP A 37 12.93 3.91 -7.45
C TRP A 37 14.00 4.29 -6.41
N GLU A 38 15.09 3.54 -6.35
CA GLU A 38 16.16 3.71 -5.36
C GLU A 38 15.55 3.93 -3.96
N THR A 39 15.74 5.12 -3.39
CA THR A 39 15.27 5.50 -2.06
C THR A 39 14.24 6.63 -2.10
N SER A 40 13.54 6.77 -3.23
CA SER A 40 12.62 7.88 -3.47
C SER A 40 11.36 7.84 -2.60
N HIS A 41 11.01 6.66 -2.07
CA HIS A 41 9.80 6.45 -1.29
C HIS A 41 10.16 5.99 0.14
N PRO A 42 9.80 6.75 1.18
CA PRO A 42 10.03 6.34 2.56
C PRO A 42 9.26 5.06 2.87
N VAL A 43 9.96 4.01 3.26
CA VAL A 43 9.36 2.76 3.75
C VAL A 43 9.07 2.93 5.24
N TRP A 44 7.85 2.60 5.67
CA TRP A 44 7.41 2.72 7.06
C TRP A 44 6.80 1.44 7.64
N GLY A 45 6.58 0.43 6.80
CA GLY A 45 5.98 -0.82 7.25
C GLY A 45 6.20 -1.98 6.28
N LEU A 46 5.83 -3.17 6.74
CA LEU A 46 5.91 -4.42 5.98
C LEU A 46 4.56 -5.14 6.09
N VAL A 47 4.10 -5.71 4.98
CA VAL A 47 2.93 -6.58 4.95
C VAL A 47 3.22 -7.88 5.71
N ASP A 48 2.40 -8.15 6.73
CA ASP A 48 2.42 -9.42 7.47
C ASP A 48 1.51 -10.46 6.79
N GLU A 49 0.22 -10.13 6.58
CA GLU A 49 -0.76 -11.05 5.99
C GLU A 49 -0.98 -10.80 4.48
N TRP A 50 -0.39 -11.66 3.66
CA TRP A 50 -0.48 -11.57 2.20
C TRP A 50 -1.82 -12.00 1.60
N SER A 51 -2.59 -12.87 2.26
CA SER A 51 -3.90 -13.34 1.80
C SER A 51 -4.87 -12.18 1.55
N THR A 52 -4.84 -11.15 2.41
CA THR A 52 -5.66 -9.95 2.26
C THR A 52 -5.22 -9.12 1.05
N VAL A 53 -3.91 -8.96 0.84
CA VAL A 53 -3.37 -8.25 -0.33
C VAL A 53 -3.74 -8.95 -1.62
N ASP A 54 -3.55 -10.28 -1.69
CA ASP A 54 -3.88 -11.07 -2.87
C ASP A 54 -5.38 -11.02 -3.18
N ALA A 55 -6.24 -11.06 -2.14
CA ALA A 55 -7.69 -10.93 -2.30
C ALA A 55 -8.07 -9.56 -2.89
N ILE A 56 -7.45 -8.47 -2.45
CA ILE A 56 -7.67 -7.12 -2.97
C ILE A 56 -7.19 -7.00 -4.43
N VAL A 57 -6.01 -7.54 -4.74
CA VAL A 57 -5.43 -7.49 -6.09
C VAL A 57 -6.25 -8.30 -7.10
N SER A 58 -6.96 -9.34 -6.65
CA SER A 58 -7.84 -10.16 -7.48
C SER A 58 -9.19 -9.52 -7.82
N GLN A 59 -9.52 -8.38 -7.20
CA GLN A 59 -10.81 -7.70 -7.43
C GLN A 59 -10.92 -7.11 -8.84
N ASN A 60 -12.16 -6.90 -9.28
CA ASN A 60 -12.41 -6.27 -10.57
C ASN A 60 -11.95 -4.81 -10.57
N TYR A 61 -11.30 -4.39 -11.66
CA TYR A 61 -10.75 -3.05 -11.80
C TYR A 61 -11.12 -2.42 -13.14
N SER A 62 -11.15 -1.09 -13.14
CA SER A 62 -11.20 -0.26 -14.34
C SER A 62 -9.79 0.26 -14.63
N VAL A 63 -9.43 0.35 -15.91
CA VAL A 63 -8.17 0.98 -16.32
C VAL A 63 -8.40 2.47 -16.50
N TRP A 64 -7.61 3.28 -15.81
CA TRP A 64 -7.59 4.72 -15.95
C TRP A 64 -6.18 5.20 -16.29
N THR A 65 -6.04 6.09 -17.25
CA THR A 65 -4.73 6.61 -17.64
C THR A 65 -4.49 7.93 -16.93
N SER A 66 -3.41 8.01 -16.15
CA SER A 66 -2.98 9.25 -15.51
C SER A 66 -2.59 10.31 -16.53
N ALA A 67 -2.51 11.57 -16.10
CA ALA A 67 -2.05 12.69 -16.93
C ALA A 67 -0.67 12.44 -17.55
N ASP A 68 0.18 11.67 -16.86
CA ASP A 68 1.53 11.28 -17.30
C ASP A 68 1.55 10.04 -18.22
N GLY A 69 0.38 9.55 -18.65
CA GLY A 69 0.27 8.41 -19.56
C GLY A 69 0.45 7.03 -18.90
N ILE A 70 0.58 6.99 -17.57
CA ILE A 70 0.74 5.75 -16.81
C ILE A 70 -0.63 5.08 -16.64
N PRO A 71 -0.82 3.82 -17.09
CA PRO A 71 -2.05 3.09 -16.87
C PRO A 71 -2.16 2.66 -15.40
N LEU A 72 -3.19 3.13 -14.72
CA LEU A 72 -3.54 2.77 -13.35
C LEU A 72 -4.72 1.78 -13.37
N ARG A 73 -4.66 0.78 -12.51
CA ARG A 73 -5.78 -0.15 -12.25
C ARG A 73 -6.51 0.34 -11.01
N ILE A 74 -7.71 0.88 -11.20
CA ILE A 74 -8.54 1.41 -10.13
C ILE A 74 -9.60 0.36 -9.80
N LEU A 75 -9.69 -0.09 -8.55
CA LEU A 75 -10.72 -1.04 -8.14
C LEU A 75 -12.12 -0.47 -8.37
N SER A 76 -13.05 -1.30 -8.84
CA SER A 76 -14.44 -0.88 -9.07
C SER A 76 -15.26 -0.78 -7.77
N ILE A 77 -14.70 -1.28 -6.67
CA ILE A 77 -15.30 -1.28 -5.34
C ILE A 77 -14.41 -0.52 -4.37
N GLU A 78 -15.03 0.12 -3.38
CA GLU A 78 -14.31 0.65 -2.23
C GLU A 78 -13.97 -0.49 -1.28
N VAL A 79 -12.70 -0.62 -0.91
CA VAL A 79 -12.26 -1.60 0.09
C VAL A 79 -12.21 -0.92 1.45
N PRO A 80 -13.10 -1.27 2.40
CA PRO A 80 -13.06 -0.68 3.72
C PRO A 80 -11.78 -1.11 4.44
N PHE A 81 -11.07 -0.16 5.01
CA PHE A 81 -9.91 -0.42 5.86
C PHE A 81 -10.08 0.24 7.22
N LYS A 82 -9.42 -0.31 8.23
CA LYS A 82 -9.37 0.26 9.57
C LYS A 82 -7.91 0.40 9.97
N LEU A 83 -7.52 1.59 10.40
CA LEU A 83 -6.21 1.82 10.96
C LEU A 83 -6.14 1.22 12.36
N ALA A 84 -5.15 0.36 12.58
CA ALA A 84 -4.79 -0.14 13.88
C ALA A 84 -4.23 0.97 14.75
N ALA A 85 -4.75 1.10 15.97
CA ALA A 85 -4.03 1.82 17.01
C ALA A 85 -2.83 0.98 17.46
N GLU A 86 -1.78 1.64 17.95
CA GLU A 86 -0.61 0.95 18.51
C GLU A 86 -1.05 -0.07 19.58
N GLY A 87 -0.67 -1.35 19.39
CA GLY A 87 -1.05 -2.46 20.27
C GLY A 87 -2.38 -3.16 19.93
N ASP A 88 -3.08 -2.75 18.88
CA ASP A 88 -4.27 -3.46 18.38
C ASP A 88 -3.85 -4.66 17.51
N HIS A 89 -4.02 -5.88 18.04
CA HIS A 89 -3.71 -7.13 17.34
C HIS A 89 -4.97 -7.82 16.79
N THR A 90 -6.09 -7.12 16.66
CA THR A 90 -7.38 -7.73 16.26
C THR A 90 -7.47 -8.08 14.77
N TYR A 91 -6.45 -7.75 13.96
CA TYR A 91 -6.40 -7.95 12.52
C TYR A 91 -6.25 -9.42 12.08
N GLY A 92 -5.97 -10.36 12.99
CA GLY A 92 -5.84 -11.79 12.69
C GLY A 92 -7.10 -12.65 12.93
N ALA A 93 -8.20 -12.05 13.39
CA ALA A 93 -9.45 -12.78 13.58
C ALA A 93 -10.17 -12.90 12.23
N ARG A 94 -9.97 -14.04 11.55
CA ARG A 94 -10.72 -14.57 10.38
C ARG A 94 -11.95 -13.72 10.04
N SER A 95 -11.75 -12.71 9.19
CA SER A 95 -12.87 -11.97 8.61
C SER A 95 -13.51 -12.86 7.55
N ALA A 96 -14.83 -12.98 7.63
CA ALA A 96 -15.67 -13.74 6.71
C ALA A 96 -15.37 -13.37 5.24
N PRO A 97 -15.66 -14.27 4.27
CA PRO A 97 -15.42 -13.97 2.86
C PRO A 97 -16.16 -12.67 2.47
N LEU A 98 -15.43 -11.80 1.77
CA LEU A 98 -16.01 -10.61 1.14
C LEU A 98 -17.10 -11.06 0.14
N PRO A 99 -18.26 -10.36 0.08
CA PRO A 99 -19.39 -10.73 -0.78
C PRO A 99 -19.07 -10.62 -2.28
#